data_AF-A0AAE6KW69-F1
#
_entry.id   AF-A0AAE6KW69-F1
#
_cell.length_a   1.000
_cell.length_b   1.000
_cell.length_c   1.000
_cell.angle_alpha   90.00
_cell.angle_beta   90.00
_cell.angle_gamma   90.00
#
_symmetry.space_group_name_H-M   'P 1'
#
loop_
_entity.id
_entity.type
_entity.pdbx_description
1 polymer ?
#
loop_
_entity_poly.entity_id
_entity_poly.type
_entity_poly.pdbx_seq_one_letter_code
_entity_poly.pdbx_strand_id
1 'polypeptide(L)'
;MKQQPRDWQCGAHRAHFEEPDTLVAEFNGLITLEEVKETVTLYQQTATDHGQYYLIADIGRSQLEAAGRRYMSEKASSDWYHAILYVGADIVMQTFVKAIALALLFTGKSTFETVFVKTQDEARAWVAQHRLRLKSKAG
;
A
#
# COMPACT_ATOMS: atom_id res chain seq x y z
N MET A 1 -22.08 -7.79 5.03
CA MET A 1 -20.90 -7.68 4.16
C MET A 1 -21.25 -6.71 3.05
N LYS A 2 -20.78 -5.47 3.12
CA LYS A 2 -20.99 -4.50 2.04
C LYS A 2 -19.85 -4.72 1.08
N GLN A 3 -20.15 -5.26 -0.11
CA GLN A 3 -19.15 -5.37 -1.18
C GLN A 3 -18.60 -3.96 -1.43
N GLN A 4 -17.31 -3.77 -1.23
CA GLN A 4 -16.65 -2.56 -1.65
C GLN A 4 -16.80 -2.47 -3.18
N PRO A 5 -17.13 -1.30 -3.75
CA PRO A 5 -17.11 -1.15 -5.20
C PRO A 5 -15.71 -1.53 -5.70
N ARG A 6 -15.64 -2.26 -6.82
CA ARG A 6 -14.35 -2.65 -7.45
C ARG A 6 -13.43 -1.45 -7.64
N ASP A 7 -14.04 -0.28 -7.85
CA ASP A 7 -13.37 0.99 -8.05
C ASP A 7 -13.72 1.94 -6.91
N TRP A 8 -12.70 2.61 -6.37
CA TRP A 8 -12.79 3.67 -5.38
C TRP A 8 -12.19 4.96 -5.95
N GLN A 9 -12.76 6.09 -5.59
CA GLN A 9 -12.26 7.40 -5.97
C GLN A 9 -12.44 8.40 -4.83
N CYS A 10 -11.39 9.19 -4.56
CA CYS A 10 -11.42 10.32 -3.65
C CYS A 10 -10.59 11.45 -4.26
N GLY A 11 -11.25 12.54 -4.67
CA GLY A 11 -10.59 13.63 -5.40
C GLY A 11 -9.90 13.12 -6.69
N ALA A 12 -8.59 13.37 -6.78
CA ALA A 12 -7.73 12.94 -7.89
C ALA A 12 -7.13 11.54 -7.70
N HIS A 13 -7.46 10.87 -6.59
CA HIS A 13 -6.97 9.55 -6.23
C HIS A 13 -7.97 8.49 -6.63
N ARG A 14 -7.46 7.35 -7.10
CA ARG A 14 -8.27 6.21 -7.52
C ARG A 14 -7.67 4.95 -6.95
N ALA A 15 -8.50 3.96 -6.71
CA ALA A 15 -8.04 2.63 -6.41
C ALA A 15 -8.99 1.61 -7.01
N HIS A 16 -8.48 0.43 -7.33
CA HIS A 16 -9.32 -0.68 -7.71
C HIS A 16 -8.76 -2.00 -7.16
N PHE A 17 -9.67 -2.90 -6.82
CA PHE A 17 -9.29 -4.23 -6.35
C PHE A 17 -9.18 -5.20 -7.53
N GLU A 18 -8.09 -5.94 -7.54
CA GLU A 18 -7.82 -6.99 -8.49
C GLU A 18 -7.74 -8.33 -7.78
N GLU A 19 -8.56 -9.25 -8.27
CA GLU A 19 -8.56 -10.63 -7.79
C GLU A 19 -7.19 -11.28 -7.98
N PRO A 20 -6.73 -12.10 -7.00
CA PRO A 20 -7.47 -12.51 -5.81
C PRO A 20 -7.28 -11.61 -4.58
N ASP A 21 -6.23 -10.77 -4.55
CA ASP A 21 -5.73 -10.18 -3.30
C ASP A 21 -4.86 -8.92 -3.54
N THR A 22 -5.17 -8.08 -4.54
CA THR A 22 -4.36 -6.89 -4.83
C THR A 22 -5.20 -5.62 -4.91
N LEU A 23 -4.91 -4.65 -4.04
CA LEU A 23 -5.41 -3.29 -4.17
C LEU A 23 -4.39 -2.46 -4.95
N VAL A 24 -4.81 -1.87 -6.07
CA VAL A 24 -4.00 -0.94 -6.85
C VAL A 24 -4.54 0.46 -6.60
N ALA A 25 -3.69 1.36 -6.10
CA ALA A 25 -4.03 2.73 -5.77
C ALA A 25 -3.13 3.70 -6.53
N GLU A 26 -3.73 4.71 -7.15
CA GLU A 26 -3.05 5.77 -7.88
C GLU A 26 -3.30 7.11 -7.20
N PHE A 27 -2.23 7.79 -6.82
CA PHE A 27 -2.26 9.10 -6.19
C PHE A 27 -1.69 10.15 -7.13
N ASN A 28 -2.42 11.25 -7.31
CA ASN A 28 -2.03 12.36 -8.18
C ASN A 28 -2.25 13.68 -7.43
N GLY A 29 -1.23 14.56 -7.43
CA GLY A 29 -1.26 15.84 -6.75
C GLY A 29 -1.07 15.76 -5.24
N LEU A 30 -1.50 16.81 -4.55
CA LEU A 30 -1.44 16.89 -3.10
C LEU A 30 -2.48 15.95 -2.49
N ILE A 31 -2.05 15.10 -1.56
CA ILE A 31 -2.94 14.24 -0.76
C ILE A 31 -3.19 14.96 0.58
N THR A 32 -4.40 15.45 0.76
CA THR A 32 -4.82 16.16 1.98
C THR A 32 -5.03 15.19 3.15
N LEU A 33 -5.06 15.71 4.38
CA LEU A 33 -5.34 14.88 5.56
C LEU A 33 -6.69 14.16 5.47
N GLU A 34 -7.71 14.77 4.88
CA GLU A 34 -9.02 14.13 4.77
C GLU A 34 -8.99 12.96 3.78
N GLU A 35 -8.34 13.14 2.63
CA GLU A 35 -8.11 12.07 1.65
C GLU A 35 -7.28 10.92 2.25
N VAL A 36 -6.34 11.22 3.15
CA VAL A 36 -5.59 10.20 3.90
C VAL A 36 -6.49 9.37 4.81
N LYS A 37 -7.45 9.99 5.51
CA LYS A 37 -8.39 9.25 6.37
C LYS A 37 -9.28 8.31 5.56
N GLU A 38 -9.76 8.77 4.42
CA GLU A 38 -10.52 7.97 3.47
C GLU A 38 -9.68 6.81 2.93
N THR A 39 -8.42 7.07 2.58
CA THR A 39 -7.47 6.04 2.11
C THR A 39 -7.19 4.99 3.19
N VAL A 40 -6.99 5.39 4.46
CA VAL A 40 -6.82 4.43 5.57
C VAL A 40 -8.07 3.59 5.79
N THR A 41 -9.25 4.19 5.63
CA THR A 41 -10.53 3.49 5.74
C THR A 41 -10.70 2.47 4.61
N LEU A 42 -10.34 2.84 3.37
CA LEU A 42 -10.25 1.92 2.23
C LEU A 42 -9.34 0.73 2.55
N TYR A 43 -8.14 0.98 3.08
CA TYR A 43 -7.17 -0.07 3.40
C TYR A 43 -7.65 -1.02 4.49
N GLN A 44 -8.29 -0.49 5.54
CA GLN A 44 -8.86 -1.29 6.61
C GLN A 44 -10.04 -2.14 6.12
N GLN A 45 -10.92 -1.56 5.28
CA GLN A 45 -12.06 -2.28 4.70
C GLN A 45 -11.57 -3.39 3.77
N THR A 46 -10.58 -3.12 2.92
CA THR A 46 -9.96 -4.14 2.05
C THR A 46 -9.44 -5.32 2.88
N ALA A 47 -8.73 -5.03 3.98
CA ALA A 47 -8.24 -6.06 4.89
C ALA A 47 -9.37 -6.88 5.53
N THR A 48 -10.46 -6.20 5.89
CA THR A 48 -11.62 -6.83 6.54
C THR A 48 -12.38 -7.74 5.59
N ASP A 49 -12.53 -7.33 4.34
CA ASP A 49 -13.32 -8.05 3.34
C ASP A 49 -12.54 -9.18 2.65
N HIS A 50 -11.23 -9.00 2.46
CA HIS A 50 -10.39 -9.92 1.67
C HIS A 50 -9.26 -10.61 2.48
N GLY A 51 -9.05 -10.22 3.74
CA GLY A 51 -7.89 -10.66 4.52
C GLY A 51 -6.63 -9.88 4.12
N GLN A 52 -5.45 -10.47 4.33
CA GLN A 52 -4.20 -9.85 3.89
C GLN A 52 -4.15 -9.68 2.37
N TYR A 53 -3.66 -8.53 1.91
CA TYR A 53 -3.59 -8.22 0.48
C TYR A 53 -2.25 -7.55 0.11
N TYR A 54 -1.96 -7.49 -1.19
CA TYR A 54 -0.88 -6.69 -1.75
C TYR A 54 -1.38 -5.29 -2.06
N LEU A 55 -0.65 -4.27 -1.62
CA LEU A 55 -0.91 -2.89 -2.02
C LEU A 55 0.09 -2.46 -3.10
N ILE A 56 -0.40 -2.08 -4.27
CA ILE A 56 0.40 -1.37 -5.29
C ILE A 56 0.00 0.11 -5.22
N ALA A 57 0.89 0.97 -4.75
CA ALA A 57 0.65 2.40 -4.61
C ALA A 57 1.51 3.19 -5.61
N ASP A 58 0.89 3.70 -6.67
CA ASP A 58 1.51 4.69 -7.56
C ASP A 58 1.46 6.06 -6.93
N ILE A 59 2.63 6.50 -6.46
CA ILE A 59 2.81 7.75 -5.72
C ILE A 59 3.69 8.75 -6.47
N GLY A 60 4.22 8.39 -7.64
CA GLY A 60 5.22 9.19 -8.35
C GLY A 60 4.73 10.56 -8.82
N ARG A 61 3.41 10.76 -8.83
CA ARG A 61 2.74 12.02 -9.18
C ARG A 61 2.08 12.69 -7.98
N SER A 62 2.38 12.23 -6.77
CA SER A 62 1.71 12.70 -5.55
C SER A 62 2.67 13.30 -4.53
N GLN A 63 2.12 14.12 -3.64
CA GLN A 63 2.82 14.61 -2.45
C GLN A 63 1.95 14.43 -1.22
N LEU A 64 2.52 13.87 -0.16
CA LEU A 64 1.83 13.63 1.10
C LEU A 64 2.33 14.59 2.18
N GLU A 65 1.42 15.37 2.76
CA GLU A 65 1.73 16.31 3.82
C GLU A 65 2.20 15.60 5.10
N ALA A 66 2.90 16.34 5.96
CA ALA A 66 3.41 15.80 7.24
C ALA A 66 2.29 15.26 8.15
N ALA A 67 1.15 15.96 8.21
CA ALA A 67 0.00 15.52 9.00
C ALA A 67 -0.57 14.19 8.47
N GLY A 68 -0.66 14.05 7.15
CA GLY A 68 -1.07 12.80 6.50
C GLY A 68 -0.14 11.64 6.80
N ARG A 69 1.18 11.85 6.67
CA ARG A 69 2.21 10.84 7.03
C ARG A 69 2.06 10.37 8.47
N ARG A 70 1.88 11.31 9.41
CA ARG A 70 1.69 10.99 10.83
C ARG A 70 0.43 10.17 11.05
N TYR A 71 -0.72 10.61 10.51
CA TYR A 71 -1.98 9.90 10.66
C TYR A 71 -1.88 8.46 10.13
N MET A 72 -1.28 8.28 8.95
CA MET A 72 -1.07 6.95 8.37
C MET A 72 -0.20 6.07 9.27
N SER A 73 0.90 6.60 9.82
CA SER A 73 1.75 5.83 10.75
C SER A 73 1.06 5.41 12.06
N GLU A 74 0.08 6.20 12.52
CA GLU A 74 -0.66 5.92 13.75
C GLU A 74 -1.82 4.94 13.54
N LYS A 75 -2.37 4.86 12.32
CA LYS A 75 -3.59 4.10 12.01
C LYS A 75 -3.38 2.89 11.12
N ALA A 76 -2.34 2.87 10.29
CA ALA A 76 -2.04 1.72 9.46
C ALA A 76 -1.63 0.53 10.32
N SER A 77 -2.17 -0.65 9.98
CA SER A 77 -1.72 -1.91 10.57
C SER A 77 -0.82 -2.65 9.59
N SER A 78 0.27 -3.21 10.08
CA SER A 78 1.13 -4.10 9.30
C SER A 78 0.41 -5.39 8.92
N ASP A 79 -0.56 -5.84 9.72
CA ASP A 79 -1.30 -7.07 9.50
C ASP A 79 -2.26 -7.05 8.31
N TRP A 80 -2.47 -5.89 7.68
CA TRP A 80 -3.29 -5.77 6.48
C TRP A 80 -2.58 -6.26 5.22
N TYR A 81 -1.24 -6.30 5.23
CA TYR A 81 -0.48 -6.44 4.00
C TYR A 81 0.32 -7.73 3.95
N HIS A 82 0.33 -8.38 2.78
CA HIS A 82 1.41 -9.30 2.41
C HIS A 82 2.68 -8.52 2.07
N ALA A 83 2.52 -7.46 1.27
CA ALA A 83 3.57 -6.53 0.90
C ALA A 83 2.98 -5.22 0.39
N ILE A 84 3.79 -4.16 0.42
CA ILE A 84 3.48 -2.86 -0.20
C ILE A 84 4.51 -2.57 -1.29
N LEU A 85 4.03 -2.21 -2.47
CA LEU A 85 4.82 -1.87 -3.64
C LEU A 85 4.58 -0.40 -3.97
N TYR A 86 5.60 0.43 -3.80
CA TYR A 86 5.56 1.85 -4.16
C TYR A 86 6.08 2.04 -5.58
N VAL A 87 5.21 2.50 -6.47
CA VAL A 87 5.52 2.80 -7.86
C VAL A 87 5.89 4.27 -8.00
N GLY A 88 7.00 4.55 -8.70
CA GLY A 88 7.41 5.91 -9.05
C GLY A 88 7.97 6.74 -7.90
N ALA A 89 8.26 6.14 -6.74
CA ALA A 89 8.85 6.84 -5.61
C ALA A 89 10.26 7.37 -5.95
N ASP A 90 10.49 8.67 -5.74
CA ASP A 90 11.82 9.26 -5.89
C ASP A 90 12.80 8.77 -4.80
N ILE A 91 14.10 9.07 -4.97
CA ILE A 91 15.15 8.61 -4.04
C ILE A 91 14.92 9.15 -2.62
N VAL A 92 14.38 10.35 -2.47
CA VAL A 92 14.12 10.97 -1.17
C VAL A 92 13.02 10.19 -0.43
N MET A 93 11.91 9.92 -1.11
CA MET A 93 10.79 9.15 -0.58
C MET A 93 11.19 7.71 -0.28
N GLN A 94 11.97 7.07 -1.17
CA GLN A 94 12.49 5.73 -0.93
C GLN A 94 13.35 5.68 0.35
N THR A 95 14.21 6.67 0.56
CA THR A 95 15.07 6.75 1.75
C THR A 95 14.23 6.92 3.01
N PHE A 96 13.23 7.79 2.96
CA PHE A 96 12.31 8.02 4.08
C PHE A 96 11.52 6.75 4.45
N VAL A 97 10.92 6.08 3.48
CA VAL A 97 10.14 4.86 3.70
C VAL A 97 11.04 3.72 4.21
N LYS A 98 12.26 3.57 3.68
CA LYS A 98 13.23 2.58 4.19
C LYS A 98 13.64 2.83 5.64
N ALA A 99 13.81 4.10 6.04
CA ALA A 99 14.12 4.44 7.42
C ALA A 99 12.96 4.05 8.37
N ILE A 100 11.72 4.28 7.95
CA ILE A 100 10.52 3.84 8.71
C ILE A 100 10.46 2.32 8.79
N ALA A 101 10.62 1.62 7.67
CA ALA A 101 10.59 0.15 7.64
C ALA A 101 11.66 -0.45 8.56
N LEU A 102 12.87 0.13 8.57
CA LEU A 102 13.95 -0.28 9.47
C LEU A 102 13.59 -0.05 10.94
N ALA A 103 13.01 1.10 11.29
CA ALA A 103 12.54 1.37 12.65
C ALA A 103 11.45 0.37 13.08
N LEU A 104 10.51 0.05 12.20
CA LEU A 104 9.45 -0.93 12.47
C LEU A 104 10.01 -2.34 12.67
N LEU A 105 11.02 -2.74 11.90
CA LEU A 105 11.73 -4.01 12.05
C LEU A 105 12.35 -4.14 13.45
N PHE A 106 13.03 -3.09 13.94
CA PHE A 106 13.64 -3.10 15.29
C PHE A 106 12.63 -3.15 16.43
N THR A 107 11.39 -2.70 16.18
CA THR A 107 10.29 -2.81 17.17
C THR A 107 9.53 -4.13 17.07
N GLY A 108 9.91 -5.04 16.15
CA GLY A 108 9.19 -6.30 15.90
C GLY A 108 7.81 -6.12 15.24
N LYS A 109 7.53 -4.94 14.68
CA LYS A 109 6.22 -4.55 14.14
C LYS A 109 6.10 -4.66 12.62
N SER A 110 7.19 -4.97 11.90
CA SER A 110 7.14 -5.12 10.44
C SER A 110 6.91 -6.57 10.04
N THR A 111 5.66 -6.92 9.71
CA THR A 111 5.27 -8.25 9.22
C THR A 111 5.16 -8.34 7.69
N PHE A 112 5.39 -7.25 6.96
CA PHE A 112 5.23 -7.18 5.50
C PHE A 112 6.48 -6.64 4.78
N GLU A 113 6.66 -7.06 3.51
CA GLU A 113 7.76 -6.59 2.65
C GLU A 113 7.42 -5.22 2.01
N THR A 114 8.39 -4.31 1.96
CA THR A 114 8.26 -3.02 1.24
C THR A 114 9.18 -3.01 0.02
N VAL A 115 8.60 -2.73 -1.16
CA VAL A 115 9.29 -2.79 -2.46
C VAL A 115 9.11 -1.48 -3.21
N PHE A 116 10.14 -1.05 -3.93
CA PHE A 116 10.07 0.11 -4.81
C PHE A 116 10.30 -0.33 -6.24
N VAL A 117 9.42 0.11 -7.13
CA VAL A 117 9.47 -0.22 -8.57
C VAL A 117 9.20 1.04 -9.40
N LYS A 118 9.54 1.00 -10.69
CA LYS A 118 9.35 2.15 -11.58
C LYS A 118 7.97 2.18 -12.21
N THR A 119 7.37 1.01 -12.45
CA THR A 119 6.09 0.88 -13.16
C THR A 119 5.13 -0.06 -12.43
N GLN A 120 3.84 0.06 -12.72
CA GLN A 120 2.84 -0.88 -12.20
C GLN A 120 3.07 -2.30 -12.73
N ASP A 121 3.55 -2.47 -13.97
CA ASP A 121 3.85 -3.79 -14.54
C ASP A 121 4.96 -4.50 -13.77
N GLU A 122 6.01 -3.77 -13.38
CA GLU A 122 7.06 -4.29 -12.49
C GLU A 122 6.48 -4.70 -11.13
N ALA A 123 5.54 -3.91 -10.58
CA ALA A 123 4.86 -4.22 -9.33
C ALA A 123 4.08 -5.54 -9.43
N ARG A 124 3.29 -5.70 -10.50
CA ARG A 124 2.48 -6.90 -10.76
C ARG A 124 3.35 -8.14 -10.93
N ALA A 125 4.44 -8.00 -11.69
CA ALA A 125 5.40 -9.08 -11.89
C ALA A 125 6.02 -9.52 -10.56
N TRP A 126 6.36 -8.57 -9.68
CA TRP A 126 6.88 -8.87 -8.35
C TRP A 126 5.84 -9.59 -7.48
N VAL A 127 4.59 -9.11 -7.44
CA VAL A 127 3.50 -9.74 -6.69
C VAL A 127 3.29 -11.19 -7.14
N ALA A 128 3.28 -11.44 -8.45
CA ALA A 128 3.15 -12.80 -8.98
C ALA A 128 4.28 -13.73 -8.49
N GLN A 129 5.53 -13.26 -8.49
CA GLN A 129 6.67 -14.02 -7.96
C GLN A 129 6.57 -14.26 -6.45
N HIS A 130 6.14 -13.24 -5.70
CA HIS A 130 5.97 -13.33 -4.26
C HIS A 130 4.92 -14.38 -3.87
N ARG A 131 3.77 -14.40 -4.56
CA ARG A 131 2.73 -15.41 -4.35
C ARG A 131 3.26 -16.84 -4.57
N LEU A 132 4.08 -17.05 -5.61
CA LEU A 132 4.71 -18.36 -5.86
C LEU A 132 5.62 -18.76 -4.70
N ARG A 133 6.45 -17.84 -4.20
CA ARG A 133 7.36 -18.08 -3.06
C ARG A 133 6.61 -18.43 -1.77
N LEU A 134 5.49 -17.77 -1.48
CA LEU A 134 4.66 -18.08 -0.31
C LEU A 134 4.02 -19.48 -0.43
N LYS A 135 3.49 -19.84 -1.61
CA LYS A 135 2.93 -21.18 -1.84
C LYS A 135 3.97 -22.29 -1.64
N SER A 136 5.19 -22.08 -2.10
CA SER A 136 6.28 -23.07 -1.96
C SER A 136 6.79 -23.25 -0.52
N LYS A 137 6.51 -22.31 0.39
CA LYS A 137 6.88 -22.41 1.81
C LYS A 137 5.79 -23.03 2.69
N ALA A 138 4.55 -23.08 2.17
CA ALA A 138 3.38 -23.59 2.90
C ALA A 138 3.01 -25.04 2.56
N GLY A 139 3.70 -25.66 1.59
CA GLY A 139 3.61 -27.09 1.26
C GLY A 139 4.86 -27.82 1.71
#